data_AF-K9V604-F1
#
_entry.id   AF-K9V604-F1
#
_cell.length_a   1.000
_cell.length_b   1.000
_cell.length_c   1.000
_cell.angle_alpha   90.00
_cell.angle_beta   90.00
_cell.angle_gamma   90.00
#
_symmetry.space_group_name_H-M   'P 1'
#
loop_
_entity.id
_entity.type
_entity.pdbx_description
1 polymer ?
#
loop_
_entity_poly.entity_id
_entity_poly.type
_entity_poly.pdbx_seq_one_letter_code
_entity_poly.pdbx_strand_id
1 'polypeptide(L)'
;MFARINRFFRQFFHRSRTINNEPLNRVSLIVIVLIDIFILSNVFSGLDDISRWHFSPTEAYPCYSQWQNYRNETKKNKDFEIIKLALTQQKDNLSFPQQAQQSRLGKLSEICLSFDGIKNKVANTENKKILENITSNQSKISNLEQANRTIRNQYDSSLLEKIAGQPRNQSINTVGAEKAKQDLDKNTRNIATLNQENSNFQNQLLTNPDSYTFLVFLKDNDKFTVVEKGYNQAAFWYPSIQLALQSFFLLPLIIVALLVDKFAQRRRYGLVSLISWHLLVIFFIPLILKIFEFLQIGIIFKFIFDIVSNILGGLLFLVNYIYILLIPLIGFGIIKLAQKFVLNPKSQASNRIQKSRCVNCAKKIRHNDAYCPHCGYYQYVECPNCHSMTYKHLSYCKECGYSQESNNSD
;
A
#
# COMPACT_ATOMS: atom_id res chain seq x y z
N MET A 1 15.61 3.90 30.70
CA MET A 1 15.34 4.30 29.30
C MET A 1 14.05 5.12 29.17
N PHE A 2 12.91 4.64 29.67
CA PHE A 2 11.61 5.33 29.62
C PHE A 2 11.57 6.75 30.20
N ALA A 3 12.29 7.05 31.29
CA ALA A 3 12.34 8.40 31.87
C ALA A 3 13.03 9.44 30.96
N ARG A 4 14.04 9.02 30.18
CA ARG A 4 14.73 9.89 29.20
C ARG A 4 13.82 10.18 28.00
N ILE A 5 13.10 9.16 27.52
CA ILE A 5 12.11 9.28 26.45
C ILE A 5 10.98 10.22 26.87
N ASN A 6 10.43 10.07 28.08
CA ASN A 6 9.36 10.95 28.59
C ASN A 6 9.83 12.42 28.74
N ARG A 7 11.07 12.65 29.18
CA ARG A 7 11.65 14.00 29.25
C ARG A 7 11.79 14.62 27.85
N PHE A 8 12.25 13.83 26.87
CA PHE A 8 12.35 14.24 25.47
C PHE A 8 11.00 14.63 24.88
N PHE A 9 9.96 13.81 25.06
CA PHE A 9 8.61 14.13 24.60
C PHE A 9 8.02 15.39 25.27
N ARG A 10 8.21 15.56 26.59
CA ARG A 10 7.74 16.76 27.29
C ARG A 10 8.45 18.03 26.81
N GLN A 11 9.76 17.95 26.58
CA GLN A 11 10.55 19.05 26.05
C GLN A 11 10.17 19.37 24.59
N PHE A 12 9.87 18.34 23.79
CA PHE A 12 9.37 18.45 22.43
C PHE A 12 8.04 19.20 22.37
N PHE A 13 7.02 18.74 23.12
CA PHE A 13 5.71 19.39 23.13
C PHE A 13 5.72 20.80 23.73
N HIS A 14 6.63 21.06 24.68
CA HIS A 14 6.82 22.40 25.22
C HIS A 14 7.40 23.34 24.13
N ARG A 15 8.48 22.95 23.46
CA ARG A 15 9.12 23.76 22.41
C ARG A 15 8.21 24.03 21.22
N SER A 16 7.38 23.07 20.81
CA SER A 16 6.43 23.25 19.72
C SER A 16 5.28 24.23 20.02
N ARG A 17 5.06 24.61 21.28
CA ARG A 17 3.90 25.42 21.70
C ARG A 17 4.26 26.74 22.38
N THR A 18 5.54 27.05 22.52
CA THR A 18 6.01 28.23 23.27
C THR A 18 7.00 29.08 22.49
N ILE A 19 6.83 30.40 22.50
CA ILE A 19 7.85 31.38 22.07
C ILE A 19 8.40 32.02 23.35
N ASN A 20 9.72 32.02 23.57
CA ASN A 20 10.33 32.64 24.75
C ASN A 20 9.68 32.24 26.10
N ASN A 21 9.22 30.98 26.22
CA ASN A 21 8.46 30.43 27.36
C ASN A 21 7.01 30.93 27.54
N GLU A 22 6.46 31.65 26.56
CA GLU A 22 5.05 32.05 26.52
C GLU A 22 4.23 31.15 25.57
N PRO A 23 3.02 30.73 25.95
CA PRO A 23 2.17 29.89 25.09
C PRO A 23 1.62 30.66 23.89
N LEU A 24 1.63 30.03 22.72
CA LEU A 24 1.09 30.58 21.48
C LEU A 24 -0.44 30.75 21.50
N ASN A 25 -0.94 31.74 20.77
CA ASN A 25 -2.37 31.89 20.47
C ASN A 25 -2.86 30.70 19.64
N ARG A 26 -4.09 30.23 19.90
CA ARG A 26 -4.73 29.11 19.18
C ARG A 26 -4.80 29.36 17.68
N VAL A 27 -5.06 30.60 17.26
CA VAL A 27 -5.09 30.98 15.83
C VAL A 27 -3.71 30.82 15.19
N SER A 28 -2.66 31.29 15.86
CA SER A 28 -1.27 31.12 15.38
C SER A 28 -0.86 29.65 15.29
N LEU A 29 -1.32 28.81 16.22
CA LEU A 29 -1.07 27.37 16.17
C LEU A 29 -1.75 26.72 14.95
N ILE A 30 -3.00 27.08 14.65
CA ILE A 30 -3.71 26.59 13.46
C ILE A 30 -2.97 26.99 12.17
N VAL A 31 -2.53 28.25 12.06
CA VAL A 31 -1.78 28.74 10.89
C VAL A 31 -0.46 27.98 10.72
N ILE A 32 0.29 27.76 11.79
CA ILE A 32 1.53 26.96 11.75
C ILE A 32 1.23 25.54 11.23
N VAL A 33 0.21 24.87 11.77
CA VAL A 33 -0.16 23.52 11.33
C VAL A 33 -0.52 23.47 9.84
N LEU A 34 -1.23 24.46 9.30
CA LEU A 34 -1.54 24.51 7.87
C LEU A 34 -0.28 24.68 7.01
N ILE A 35 0.64 25.56 7.42
CA ILE A 35 1.93 25.73 6.76
C ILE A 35 2.75 24.43 6.82
N ASP A 36 2.76 23.78 7.98
CA ASP A 36 3.48 22.54 8.19
C ASP A 36 2.97 21.42 7.28
N ILE A 37 1.65 21.28 7.12
CA ILE A 37 1.03 20.33 6.18
C ILE A 37 1.44 20.64 4.75
N PHE A 38 1.42 21.92 4.35
CA PHE A 38 1.82 22.32 3.01
C PHE A 38 3.30 21.98 2.73
N ILE A 39 4.20 22.30 3.67
CA ILE A 39 5.63 21.97 3.56
C ILE A 39 5.82 20.46 3.51
N LEU A 40 5.15 19.72 4.40
CA LEU A 40 5.22 18.26 4.45
C LEU A 40 4.79 17.63 3.12
N SER A 41 3.71 18.12 2.51
CA SER A 41 3.24 17.66 1.20
C SER A 41 4.31 17.86 0.11
N ASN A 42 4.92 19.05 0.05
CA ASN A 42 5.99 19.35 -0.90
C ASN A 42 7.23 18.48 -0.66
N VAL A 43 7.60 18.24 0.60
CA VAL A 43 8.72 17.35 0.94
C VAL A 43 8.43 15.92 0.51
N PHE A 44 7.21 15.41 0.71
CA PHE A 44 6.82 14.09 0.21
C PHE A 44 6.84 14.02 -1.32
N SER A 45 6.37 15.04 -2.02
CA SER A 45 6.46 15.10 -3.48
C SER A 45 7.91 15.07 -3.96
N GLY A 46 8.78 15.91 -3.39
CA GLY A 46 10.20 15.91 -3.75
C GLY A 46 10.90 14.59 -3.42
N LEU A 47 10.51 13.93 -2.32
CA LEU A 47 10.99 12.59 -1.97
C LEU A 47 10.54 11.49 -2.93
N ASP A 48 9.32 11.60 -3.46
CA ASP A 48 8.79 10.68 -4.46
C ASP A 48 9.53 10.86 -5.80
N ASP A 49 9.76 12.11 -6.20
CA ASP A 49 10.47 12.45 -7.43
C ASP A 49 11.93 11.98 -7.41
N ILE A 50 12.67 12.27 -6.33
CA ILE A 50 14.06 11.82 -6.20
C ILE A 50 14.14 10.28 -6.13
N SER A 51 13.12 9.63 -5.59
CA SER A 51 13.08 8.16 -5.48
C SER A 51 12.98 7.48 -6.83
N ARG A 52 12.34 8.12 -7.80
CA ARG A 52 12.18 7.63 -9.18
C ARG A 52 13.38 7.98 -10.06
N TRP A 53 14.37 8.72 -9.55
CA TRP A 53 15.48 9.17 -10.39
C TRP A 53 16.38 8.02 -10.84
N HIS A 54 16.54 6.99 -10.00
CA HIS A 54 17.19 5.74 -10.40
C HIS A 54 16.18 4.78 -11.03
N PHE A 55 16.60 4.03 -12.06
CA PHE A 55 15.73 3.02 -12.65
C PHE A 55 15.39 1.92 -11.63
N SER A 56 14.10 1.61 -11.52
CA SER A 56 13.65 0.43 -10.82
C SER A 56 14.09 -0.85 -11.52
N PRO A 57 14.16 -1.99 -10.83
CA PRO A 57 14.55 -3.27 -11.44
C PRO A 57 13.69 -3.63 -12.66
N THR A 58 12.40 -3.32 -12.60
CA THR A 58 11.45 -3.53 -13.70
C THR A 58 11.65 -2.57 -14.87
N GLU A 59 12.19 -1.37 -14.64
CA GLU A 59 12.52 -0.44 -15.71
C GLU A 59 13.89 -0.73 -16.34
N ALA A 60 14.86 -1.16 -15.54
CA ALA A 60 16.19 -1.57 -16.03
C ALA A 60 16.14 -2.89 -16.81
N TYR A 61 15.27 -3.83 -16.41
CA TYR A 61 15.09 -5.14 -17.03
C TYR A 61 13.61 -5.43 -17.35
N PRO A 62 13.00 -4.69 -18.31
CA PRO A 62 11.57 -4.78 -18.59
C PRO A 62 11.13 -6.14 -19.15
N CYS A 63 12.05 -6.88 -19.77
CA CYS A 63 11.78 -8.20 -20.33
C CYS A 63 11.74 -9.33 -19.28
N TYR A 64 12.25 -9.10 -18.06
CA TYR A 64 12.45 -10.15 -17.06
C TYR A 64 11.14 -10.83 -16.65
N SER A 65 10.09 -10.06 -16.35
CA SER A 65 8.81 -10.63 -15.88
C SER A 65 8.13 -11.48 -16.95
N GLN A 66 8.13 -11.04 -18.21
CA GLN A 66 7.57 -11.79 -19.33
C GLN A 66 8.34 -13.10 -19.57
N TRP A 67 9.68 -13.02 -19.55
CA TRP A 67 10.52 -14.21 -19.68
C TRP A 67 10.34 -15.18 -18.52
N GLN A 68 10.31 -14.69 -17.27
CA GLN A 68 10.12 -15.52 -16.09
C GLN A 68 8.78 -16.26 -16.12
N ASN A 69 7.71 -15.57 -16.53
CA ASN A 69 6.39 -16.19 -16.71
C ASN A 69 6.42 -17.28 -17.79
N TYR A 70 7.09 -17.03 -18.92
CA TYR A 70 7.26 -18.03 -19.98
C TYR A 70 8.08 -19.25 -19.52
N ARG A 71 9.12 -19.03 -18.71
CA ARG A 71 9.96 -20.10 -18.14
C ARG A 71 9.18 -20.98 -17.16
N ASN A 72 8.37 -20.36 -16.30
CA ASN A 72 7.59 -21.05 -15.26
C ASN A 72 6.34 -21.74 -15.81
N GLU A 73 5.87 -21.37 -17.01
CA GLU A 73 4.72 -22.02 -17.64
C GLU A 73 5.07 -23.44 -18.12
N THR A 74 4.22 -24.40 -17.75
CA THR A 74 4.39 -25.84 -18.01
C THR A 74 3.42 -26.36 -19.08
N LYS A 75 2.44 -25.55 -19.49
CA LYS A 75 1.51 -25.93 -20.56
C LYS A 75 2.22 -26.20 -21.88
N LYS A 76 1.73 -27.20 -22.62
CA LYS A 76 2.26 -27.60 -23.93
C LYS A 76 2.17 -26.48 -24.97
N ASN A 77 1.17 -25.61 -24.89
CA ASN A 77 0.93 -24.51 -25.84
C ASN A 77 1.62 -23.19 -25.45
N LYS A 78 2.57 -23.18 -24.50
CA LYS A 78 3.18 -21.93 -24.01
C LYS A 78 3.86 -21.09 -25.09
N ASP A 79 4.45 -21.74 -26.09
CA ASP A 79 5.10 -21.07 -27.23
C ASP A 79 4.08 -20.31 -28.08
N PHE A 80 2.88 -20.87 -28.25
CA PHE A 80 1.79 -20.19 -28.95
C PHE A 80 1.24 -19.03 -28.11
N GLU A 81 1.06 -19.22 -26.80
CA GLU A 81 0.51 -18.19 -25.92
C GLU A 81 1.43 -16.95 -25.84
N ILE A 82 2.75 -17.12 -25.78
CA ILE A 82 3.68 -15.98 -25.73
C ILE A 82 3.70 -15.21 -27.06
N ILE A 83 3.54 -15.90 -28.19
CA ILE A 83 3.40 -15.26 -29.51
C ILE A 83 2.08 -14.51 -29.62
N LYS A 84 0.97 -15.15 -29.20
CA LYS A 84 -0.35 -14.49 -29.13
C LYS A 84 -0.30 -13.23 -28.25
N LEU A 85 0.42 -13.28 -27.13
CA LEU A 85 0.64 -12.11 -26.28
C LEU A 85 1.39 -11.00 -27.02
N ALA A 86 2.47 -11.34 -27.74
CA ALA A 86 3.23 -10.38 -28.54
C ALA A 86 2.37 -9.72 -29.64
N LEU A 87 1.43 -10.46 -30.23
CA LEU A 87 0.52 -9.96 -31.26
C LEU A 87 -0.60 -9.06 -30.72
N THR A 88 -1.06 -9.32 -29.51
CA THR A 88 -2.21 -8.62 -28.90
C THR A 88 -1.80 -7.45 -28.01
N GLN A 89 -0.64 -7.52 -27.36
CA GLN A 89 -0.11 -6.49 -26.48
C GLN A 89 0.93 -5.61 -27.17
N GLN A 90 0.54 -5.03 -28.31
CA GLN A 90 1.33 -3.98 -28.94
C GLN A 90 1.14 -2.68 -28.13
N LYS A 91 1.95 -2.49 -27.08
CA LYS A 91 2.08 -1.16 -26.47
C LYS A 91 2.98 -0.31 -27.37
N ASP A 92 2.48 0.83 -27.83
CA ASP A 92 3.22 1.90 -28.53
C ASP A 92 4.38 2.53 -27.68
N ASN A 93 4.72 1.95 -26.54
CA ASN A 93 5.59 2.55 -25.53
C ASN A 93 7.10 2.35 -25.79
N LEU A 94 7.54 2.01 -27.00
CA LEU A 94 8.97 2.00 -27.34
C LEU A 94 9.64 3.36 -27.15
N SER A 95 8.86 4.44 -27.09
CA SER A 95 9.36 5.78 -26.81
C SER A 95 9.76 6.00 -25.35
N PHE A 96 9.23 5.23 -24.40
CA PHE A 96 9.43 5.51 -22.97
C PHE A 96 10.83 5.16 -22.44
N PRO A 97 11.46 4.03 -22.79
CA PRO A 97 12.77 3.68 -22.22
C PRO A 97 13.93 4.53 -22.74
N GLN A 98 13.93 4.85 -24.05
CA GLN A 98 15.06 5.51 -24.70
C GLN A 98 15.15 7.01 -24.36
N GLN A 99 14.02 7.72 -24.27
CA GLN A 99 14.00 9.12 -23.84
C GLN A 99 14.28 9.26 -22.33
N ALA A 100 13.77 8.32 -21.51
CA ALA A 100 14.01 8.33 -20.07
C ALA A 100 15.48 8.07 -19.69
N GLN A 101 16.24 7.38 -20.55
CA GLN A 101 17.67 7.08 -20.33
C GLN A 101 18.55 8.34 -20.34
N GLN A 102 18.11 9.46 -20.94
CA GLN A 102 18.89 10.70 -20.97
C GLN A 102 18.86 11.49 -19.65
N SER A 103 17.83 11.28 -18.80
CA SER A 103 17.58 12.14 -17.62
C SER A 103 17.60 11.39 -16.29
N ARG A 104 17.80 10.06 -16.31
CA ARG A 104 17.70 9.18 -15.14
C ARG A 104 18.99 8.37 -14.91
N LEU A 105 19.22 8.01 -13.66
CA LEU A 105 20.37 7.21 -13.25
C LEU A 105 20.13 5.72 -13.53
N GLY A 106 21.12 5.06 -14.12
CA GLY A 106 21.10 3.62 -14.37
C GLY A 106 21.22 3.29 -15.86
N LYS A 107 21.16 2.00 -16.19
CA LYS A 107 21.26 1.51 -17.57
C LYS A 107 20.17 0.48 -17.84
N LEU A 108 19.58 0.56 -19.02
CA LEU A 108 18.68 -0.46 -19.53
C LEU A 108 19.48 -1.65 -20.04
N SER A 109 18.94 -2.85 -19.85
CA SER A 109 19.51 -4.08 -20.37
C SER A 109 19.42 -4.13 -21.90
N GLU A 110 20.57 -4.23 -22.57
CA GLU A 110 20.66 -4.40 -24.02
C GLU A 110 19.94 -5.67 -24.50
N ILE A 111 19.93 -6.72 -23.67
CA ILE A 111 19.20 -7.96 -23.94
C ILE A 111 17.69 -7.69 -23.96
N CYS A 112 17.18 -6.87 -23.03
CA CYS A 112 15.77 -6.50 -23.03
C CYS A 112 15.41 -5.53 -24.17
N LEU A 113 16.33 -4.66 -24.60
CA LEU A 113 16.12 -3.84 -25.80
C LEU A 113 16.03 -4.71 -27.06
N SER A 114 16.90 -5.73 -27.16
CA SER A 114 16.87 -6.71 -28.25
C SER A 114 15.59 -7.55 -28.21
N PHE A 115 15.17 -7.97 -27.01
CA PHE A 115 13.91 -8.68 -26.78
C PHE A 115 12.72 -7.91 -27.35
N ASP A 116 12.58 -6.64 -27.01
CA ASP A 116 11.48 -5.81 -27.52
C ASP A 116 11.58 -5.60 -29.03
N GLY A 117 12.78 -5.35 -29.56
CA GLY A 117 13.02 -5.22 -31.00
C GLY A 117 12.60 -6.47 -31.79
N ILE A 118 12.92 -7.67 -31.28
CA ILE A 118 12.53 -8.94 -31.90
C ILE A 118 11.03 -9.18 -31.73
N LYS A 119 10.48 -8.94 -30.54
CA LYS A 119 9.04 -9.07 -30.25
C LYS A 119 8.18 -8.22 -31.18
N ASN A 120 8.60 -7.00 -31.48
CA ASN A 120 7.85 -6.10 -32.36
C ASN A 120 7.75 -6.62 -33.79
N LYS A 121 8.76 -7.36 -34.28
CA LYS A 121 8.73 -7.96 -35.62
C LYS A 121 7.68 -9.07 -35.73
N VAL A 122 7.38 -9.76 -34.63
CA VAL A 122 6.31 -10.77 -34.56
C VAL A 122 4.95 -10.15 -34.93
N ALA A 123 4.70 -8.88 -34.57
CA ALA A 123 3.47 -8.14 -34.83
C ALA A 123 3.29 -7.64 -36.29
N ASN A 124 3.75 -8.44 -37.25
CA ASN A 124 3.57 -8.19 -38.67
C ASN A 124 2.13 -8.51 -39.14
N THR A 125 1.77 -8.04 -40.34
CA THR A 125 0.42 -8.19 -40.91
C THR A 125 0.03 -9.65 -41.16
N GLU A 126 1.00 -10.50 -41.51
CA GLU A 126 0.75 -11.93 -41.79
C GLU A 126 0.35 -12.68 -40.52
N ASN A 127 1.15 -12.56 -39.47
CA ASN A 127 0.90 -13.19 -38.17
C ASN A 127 -0.42 -12.69 -37.54
N LYS A 128 -0.75 -11.41 -37.73
CA LYS A 128 -2.05 -10.85 -37.30
C LYS A 128 -3.22 -11.52 -38.02
N LYS A 129 -3.15 -11.70 -39.35
CA LYS A 129 -4.19 -12.42 -40.13
C LYS A 129 -4.33 -13.87 -39.69
N ILE A 130 -3.22 -14.55 -39.40
CA ILE A 130 -3.25 -15.94 -38.89
C ILE A 130 -3.99 -15.98 -37.54
N LEU A 131 -3.69 -15.05 -36.63
CA LEU A 131 -4.37 -14.97 -35.34
C LEU A 131 -5.87 -14.63 -35.47
N GLU A 132 -6.24 -13.76 -36.41
CA GLU A 132 -7.64 -13.44 -36.74
C GLU A 132 -8.39 -14.68 -37.22
N ASN A 133 -7.78 -15.50 -38.09
CA ASN A 133 -8.36 -16.76 -38.56
C ASN A 133 -8.58 -17.74 -37.41
N ILE A 134 -7.60 -17.90 -36.51
CA ILE A 134 -7.74 -18.74 -35.32
C ILE A 134 -8.91 -18.26 -34.45
N THR A 135 -8.99 -16.95 -34.20
CA THR A 135 -10.04 -16.35 -33.36
C THR A 135 -11.42 -16.51 -34.00
N SER A 136 -11.52 -16.34 -35.33
CA SER A 136 -12.75 -16.57 -36.10
C SER A 136 -13.20 -18.03 -36.02
N ASN A 137 -12.27 -18.97 -36.19
CA ASN A 137 -12.56 -20.40 -36.07
C ASN A 137 -12.98 -20.80 -34.64
N GLN A 138 -12.36 -20.24 -33.61
CA GLN A 138 -12.78 -20.43 -32.22
C GLN A 138 -14.21 -19.93 -31.96
N SER A 139 -14.59 -18.79 -32.53
CA SER A 139 -15.97 -18.27 -32.46
C SER A 139 -16.97 -19.22 -33.13
N LYS A 140 -16.64 -19.73 -34.33
CA LYS A 140 -17.46 -20.73 -35.03
C LYS A 140 -17.62 -22.03 -34.21
N ILE A 141 -16.54 -22.53 -33.61
CA ILE A 141 -16.58 -23.71 -32.73
C ILE A 141 -17.53 -23.47 -31.56
N SER A 142 -17.40 -22.34 -30.86
CA SER A 142 -18.27 -22.00 -29.73
C SER A 142 -19.76 -21.97 -30.13
N ASN A 143 -20.07 -21.42 -31.30
CA ASN A 143 -21.44 -21.38 -31.83
C ASN A 143 -21.98 -22.78 -32.14
N LEU A 144 -21.18 -23.65 -32.75
CA LEU A 144 -21.55 -25.04 -33.04
C LEU A 144 -21.71 -25.87 -31.75
N GLU A 145 -20.86 -25.66 -30.75
CA GLU A 145 -20.99 -26.31 -29.44
C GLU A 145 -22.26 -25.87 -28.71
N GLN A 146 -22.59 -24.58 -28.78
CA GLN A 146 -23.85 -24.07 -28.23
C GLN A 146 -25.06 -24.67 -28.95
N ALA A 147 -25.04 -24.74 -30.28
CA ALA A 147 -26.09 -25.41 -31.06
C ALA A 147 -26.23 -26.89 -30.67
N ASN A 148 -25.10 -27.61 -30.50
CA ASN A 148 -25.09 -29.00 -30.07
C ASN A 148 -25.70 -29.19 -28.68
N ARG A 149 -25.43 -28.28 -27.74
CA ARG A 149 -26.08 -28.30 -26.41
C ARG A 149 -27.60 -28.17 -26.52
N THR A 150 -28.08 -27.23 -27.32
CA THR A 150 -29.53 -27.04 -27.56
C THR A 150 -30.16 -28.28 -28.20
N ILE A 151 -29.52 -28.86 -29.23
CA ILE A 151 -30.03 -30.05 -29.91
C ILE A 151 -30.07 -31.25 -28.95
N ARG A 152 -29.04 -31.47 -28.13
CA ARG A 152 -29.01 -32.55 -27.12
C ARG A 152 -30.13 -32.43 -26.11
N ASN A 153 -30.42 -31.22 -25.62
CA ASN A 153 -31.51 -31.00 -24.67
C ASN A 153 -32.89 -31.33 -25.25
N GLN A 154 -33.07 -31.18 -26.57
CA GLN A 154 -34.32 -31.52 -27.26
C GLN A 154 -34.36 -32.98 -27.74
N TYR A 155 -33.22 -33.64 -27.83
CA TYR A 155 -33.08 -34.97 -28.42
C TYR A 155 -33.83 -36.04 -27.65
N ASP A 156 -33.66 -36.10 -26.33
CA ASP A 156 -34.30 -37.13 -25.49
C ASP A 156 -35.83 -37.02 -25.54
N SER A 157 -36.36 -35.80 -25.48
CA SER A 157 -37.79 -35.55 -25.63
C SER A 157 -38.29 -35.93 -27.02
N SER A 158 -37.54 -35.59 -28.08
CA SER A 158 -37.92 -35.94 -29.46
C SER A 158 -37.83 -37.44 -29.73
N LEU A 159 -36.95 -38.15 -29.03
CA LEU A 159 -36.82 -39.60 -29.08
C LEU A 159 -38.00 -40.28 -28.38
N LEU A 160 -38.40 -39.78 -27.21
CA LEU A 160 -39.58 -40.26 -26.48
C LEU A 160 -40.87 -40.00 -27.28
N GLU A 161 -41.03 -38.82 -27.88
CA GLU A 161 -42.15 -38.51 -28.79
C GLU A 161 -42.21 -39.51 -29.94
N LYS A 162 -41.06 -39.85 -30.54
CA LYS A 162 -40.99 -40.85 -31.60
C LYS A 162 -41.36 -42.25 -31.12
N ILE A 163 -40.87 -42.68 -29.96
CA ILE A 163 -41.20 -43.99 -29.37
C ILE A 163 -42.70 -44.06 -29.03
N ALA A 164 -43.29 -42.95 -28.59
CA ALA A 164 -44.72 -42.83 -28.30
C ALA A 164 -45.60 -42.71 -29.56
N GLY A 165 -45.02 -42.67 -30.76
CA GLY A 165 -45.78 -42.54 -32.02
C GLY A 165 -46.43 -41.16 -32.22
N GLN A 166 -45.96 -40.13 -31.52
CA GLN A 166 -46.53 -38.79 -31.60
C GLN A 166 -46.24 -38.15 -32.97
N PRO A 167 -47.26 -37.60 -33.66
CA PRO A 167 -47.06 -36.99 -34.97
C PRO A 167 -46.30 -35.66 -34.84
N ARG A 168 -45.48 -35.35 -35.86
CA ARG A 168 -44.53 -34.23 -35.82
C ARG A 168 -45.18 -32.85 -35.65
N ASN A 169 -46.41 -32.68 -36.12
CA ASN A 169 -47.19 -31.44 -35.97
C ASN A 169 -47.61 -31.17 -34.51
N GLN A 170 -47.49 -32.15 -33.62
CA GLN A 170 -47.79 -32.02 -32.19
C GLN A 170 -46.51 -32.01 -31.33
N SER A 171 -45.32 -32.15 -31.93
CA SER A 171 -44.05 -32.13 -31.22
C SER A 171 -43.76 -30.73 -30.68
N ILE A 172 -43.40 -30.63 -29.40
CA ILE A 172 -42.96 -29.37 -28.78
C ILE A 172 -41.52 -29.02 -29.16
N ASN A 173 -40.77 -29.99 -29.70
CA ASN A 173 -39.37 -29.83 -30.06
C ASN A 173 -39.20 -29.36 -31.50
N THR A 174 -38.24 -28.46 -31.73
CA THR A 174 -37.99 -27.88 -33.06
C THR A 174 -37.34 -28.86 -34.05
N VAL A 175 -36.65 -29.90 -33.58
CA VAL A 175 -35.91 -30.85 -34.43
C VAL A 175 -36.31 -32.30 -34.09
N GLY A 176 -36.54 -33.14 -35.10
CA GLY A 176 -36.88 -34.56 -34.89
C GLY A 176 -35.65 -35.38 -34.52
N ALA A 177 -35.82 -36.53 -33.86
CA ALA A 177 -34.71 -37.34 -33.36
C ALA A 177 -33.67 -37.70 -34.46
N GLU A 178 -34.11 -38.02 -35.67
CA GLU A 178 -33.23 -38.36 -36.80
C GLU A 178 -32.40 -37.16 -37.25
N LYS A 179 -33.05 -36.02 -37.41
CA LYS A 179 -32.43 -34.78 -37.85
C LYS A 179 -31.49 -34.22 -36.78
N ALA A 180 -31.88 -34.32 -35.52
CA ALA A 180 -31.04 -33.96 -34.37
C ALA A 180 -29.75 -34.78 -34.35
N LYS A 181 -29.81 -36.11 -34.59
CA LYS A 181 -28.61 -36.95 -34.70
C LYS A 181 -27.72 -36.52 -35.88
N GLN A 182 -28.30 -36.30 -37.06
CA GLN A 182 -27.55 -35.87 -38.24
C GLN A 182 -26.87 -34.50 -38.04
N ASP A 183 -27.57 -33.54 -37.44
CA ASP A 183 -27.03 -32.21 -37.17
C ASP A 183 -25.90 -32.27 -36.12
N LEU A 184 -26.04 -33.09 -35.08
CA LEU A 184 -24.97 -33.33 -34.11
C LEU A 184 -23.72 -33.95 -34.75
N ASP A 185 -23.90 -34.97 -35.60
CA ASP A 185 -22.79 -35.62 -36.31
C ASP A 185 -22.09 -34.64 -37.26
N LYS A 186 -22.86 -33.84 -38.00
CA LYS A 186 -22.34 -32.80 -38.91
C LYS A 186 -21.57 -31.73 -38.14
N ASN A 187 -22.14 -31.20 -37.05
CA ASN A 187 -21.49 -30.18 -36.24
C ASN A 187 -20.22 -30.71 -35.58
N THR A 188 -20.23 -31.96 -35.11
CA THR A 188 -19.05 -32.62 -34.51
C THR A 188 -17.92 -32.76 -35.54
N ARG A 189 -18.24 -33.15 -36.79
CA ARG A 189 -17.25 -33.18 -37.88
C ARG A 189 -16.71 -31.78 -38.20
N ASN A 190 -17.58 -30.77 -38.26
CA ASN A 190 -17.16 -29.39 -38.52
C ASN A 190 -16.24 -28.86 -37.41
N ILE A 191 -16.56 -29.14 -36.14
CA ILE A 191 -15.70 -28.78 -34.99
C ILE A 191 -14.34 -29.47 -35.12
N ALA A 192 -14.30 -30.75 -35.49
CA ALA A 192 -13.05 -31.48 -35.70
C ALA A 192 -12.20 -30.84 -36.82
N THR A 193 -12.82 -30.48 -37.95
CA THR A 193 -12.13 -29.78 -39.05
C THR A 193 -11.58 -28.42 -38.60
N LEU A 194 -12.38 -27.60 -37.93
CA LEU A 194 -11.95 -26.29 -37.43
C LEU A 194 -10.81 -26.40 -36.39
N ASN A 195 -10.84 -27.43 -35.55
CA ASN A 195 -9.75 -27.71 -34.60
C ASN A 195 -8.46 -28.13 -35.32
N GLN A 196 -8.56 -28.91 -36.40
CA GLN A 196 -7.42 -29.27 -37.23
C GLN A 196 -6.83 -28.04 -37.94
N GLU A 197 -7.68 -27.18 -38.51
CA GLU A 197 -7.28 -25.91 -39.11
C GLU A 197 -6.58 -25.00 -38.09
N ASN A 198 -7.14 -24.87 -36.88
CA ASN A 198 -6.52 -24.09 -35.81
C ASN A 198 -5.13 -24.64 -35.44
N SER A 199 -4.96 -25.96 -35.40
CA SER A 199 -3.66 -26.59 -35.14
C SER A 199 -2.65 -26.29 -36.26
N ASN A 200 -3.11 -26.27 -37.52
CA ASN A 200 -2.28 -25.90 -38.66
C ASN A 200 -1.87 -24.41 -38.61
N PHE A 201 -2.82 -23.51 -38.32
CA PHE A 201 -2.53 -22.08 -38.16
C PHE A 201 -1.59 -21.81 -36.98
N GLN A 202 -1.74 -22.52 -35.86
CA GLN A 202 -0.82 -22.45 -34.73
C GLN A 202 0.59 -22.85 -35.16
N ASN A 203 0.73 -23.97 -35.87
CA ASN A 203 2.03 -24.40 -36.38
C ASN A 203 2.64 -23.39 -37.35
N GLN A 204 1.85 -22.87 -38.30
CA GLN A 204 2.30 -21.82 -39.22
C GLN A 204 2.84 -20.60 -38.46
N LEU A 205 2.13 -20.17 -37.41
CA LEU A 205 2.54 -19.05 -36.58
C LEU A 205 3.85 -19.32 -35.83
N LEU A 206 4.05 -20.55 -35.33
CA LEU A 206 5.26 -20.97 -34.63
C LEU A 206 6.47 -21.13 -35.57
N THR A 207 6.24 -21.51 -36.82
CA THR A 207 7.28 -21.69 -37.84
C THR A 207 7.60 -20.42 -38.64
N ASN A 208 6.77 -19.38 -38.54
CA ASN A 208 7.04 -18.09 -39.19
C ASN A 208 8.41 -17.55 -38.74
N PRO A 209 9.26 -17.03 -39.65
CA PRO A 209 10.63 -16.64 -39.31
C PRO A 209 10.76 -15.65 -38.14
N ASP A 210 9.87 -14.65 -38.04
CA ASP A 210 9.91 -13.66 -36.96
C ASP A 210 9.53 -14.29 -35.62
N SER A 211 8.47 -15.11 -35.60
CA SER A 211 8.03 -15.87 -34.43
C SER A 211 9.07 -16.87 -33.97
N TYR A 212 9.66 -17.61 -34.90
CA TYR A 212 10.71 -18.59 -34.63
C TYR A 212 11.93 -17.91 -34.01
N THR A 213 12.37 -16.78 -34.58
CA THR A 213 13.50 -15.99 -34.05
C THR A 213 13.21 -15.51 -32.63
N PHE A 214 12.00 -15.04 -32.34
CA PHE A 214 11.58 -14.64 -31.01
C PHE A 214 11.60 -15.82 -30.01
N LEU A 215 11.11 -16.98 -30.41
CA LEU A 215 11.11 -18.19 -29.57
C LEU A 215 12.52 -18.71 -29.30
N VAL A 216 13.40 -18.71 -30.31
CA VAL A 216 14.82 -19.07 -30.12
C VAL A 216 15.49 -18.10 -29.15
N PHE A 217 15.25 -16.80 -29.31
CA PHE A 217 15.79 -15.80 -28.39
C PHE A 217 15.31 -16.03 -26.95
N LEU A 218 14.01 -16.29 -26.75
CA LEU A 218 13.41 -16.59 -25.43
C LEU A 218 13.99 -17.83 -24.75
N LYS A 219 14.38 -18.84 -25.53
CA LYS A 219 14.95 -20.11 -25.06
C LYS A 219 16.45 -20.05 -24.81
N ASP A 220 17.10 -18.93 -25.12
CA ASP A 220 18.52 -18.69 -24.87
C ASP A 220 18.79 -18.47 -23.38
N ASN A 221 19.11 -19.58 -22.69
CA ASN A 221 19.35 -19.56 -21.25
C ASN A 221 20.54 -18.68 -20.84
N ASP A 222 21.57 -18.57 -21.67
CA ASP A 222 22.78 -17.83 -21.32
C ASP A 222 22.49 -16.34 -21.25
N LYS A 223 21.78 -15.80 -22.25
CA LYS A 223 21.33 -14.39 -22.25
C LYS A 223 20.44 -14.09 -21.05
N PHE A 224 19.43 -14.92 -20.80
CA PHE A 224 18.48 -14.62 -19.74
C PHE A 224 18.98 -14.93 -18.33
N THR A 225 20.01 -15.76 -18.17
CA THR A 225 20.72 -15.89 -16.89
C THR A 225 21.42 -14.59 -16.51
N VAL A 226 21.97 -13.86 -17.50
CA VAL A 226 22.55 -12.52 -17.27
C VAL A 226 21.45 -11.52 -16.85
N VAL A 227 20.30 -11.55 -17.52
CA VAL A 227 19.13 -10.71 -17.17
C VAL A 227 18.64 -11.03 -15.76
N GLU A 228 18.50 -12.30 -15.40
CA GLU A 228 18.04 -12.75 -14.08
C GLU A 228 19.00 -12.29 -12.96
N LYS A 229 20.31 -12.49 -13.15
CA LYS A 229 21.32 -12.01 -12.19
C LYS A 229 21.29 -10.50 -12.06
N GLY A 230 21.22 -9.77 -13.18
CA GLY A 230 21.15 -8.32 -13.19
C GLY A 230 19.89 -7.76 -12.51
N TYR A 231 18.74 -8.37 -12.77
CA TYR A 231 17.47 -8.02 -12.12
C TYR A 231 17.54 -8.26 -10.62
N ASN A 232 18.01 -9.42 -10.17
CA ASN A 232 18.11 -9.76 -8.75
C ASN A 232 19.06 -8.82 -8.00
N GLN A 233 20.20 -8.48 -8.60
CA GLN A 233 21.12 -7.51 -8.05
C GLN A 233 20.48 -6.12 -7.97
N ALA A 234 19.79 -5.67 -9.02
CA ALA A 234 19.07 -4.41 -9.00
C ALA A 234 17.97 -4.39 -7.94
N ALA A 235 17.18 -5.47 -7.82
CA ALA A 235 16.11 -5.59 -6.82
C ALA A 235 16.64 -5.55 -5.38
N PHE A 236 17.82 -6.13 -5.14
CA PHE A 236 18.47 -6.08 -3.84
C PHE A 236 18.99 -4.67 -3.49
N TRP A 237 19.67 -3.99 -4.41
CA TRP A 237 20.30 -2.70 -4.14
C TRP A 237 19.35 -1.50 -4.26
N TYR A 238 18.29 -1.62 -5.06
CA TYR A 238 17.38 -0.52 -5.36
C TYR A 238 16.80 0.16 -4.09
N PRO A 239 16.30 -0.56 -3.08
CA PRO A 239 15.83 0.07 -1.84
C PRO A 239 16.91 0.87 -1.10
N SER A 240 18.16 0.38 -1.13
CA SER A 240 19.30 1.06 -0.49
C SER A 240 19.69 2.34 -1.24
N ILE A 241 19.71 2.27 -2.58
CA ILE A 241 19.98 3.44 -3.43
C ILE A 241 18.88 4.50 -3.27
N GLN A 242 17.62 4.07 -3.25
CA GLN A 242 16.47 4.94 -3.03
C GLN A 242 16.58 5.67 -1.68
N LEU A 243 16.88 4.93 -0.60
CA LEU A 243 17.07 5.52 0.73
C LEU A 243 18.25 6.50 0.73
N ALA A 244 19.35 6.17 0.06
CA ALA A 244 20.52 7.04 -0.03
C ALA A 244 20.20 8.37 -0.74
N LEU A 245 19.52 8.32 -1.89
CA LEU A 245 19.10 9.51 -2.64
C LEU A 245 18.11 10.37 -1.83
N GLN A 246 17.12 9.74 -1.19
CA GLN A 246 16.16 10.42 -0.32
C GLN A 246 16.84 11.04 0.91
N SER A 247 17.82 10.34 1.49
CA SER A 247 18.63 10.86 2.60
C SER A 247 19.48 12.04 2.15
N PHE A 248 20.08 11.97 0.96
CA PHE A 248 20.85 13.08 0.39
C PHE A 248 19.98 14.32 0.15
N PHE A 249 18.71 14.14 -0.21
CA PHE A 249 17.74 15.24 -0.32
C PHE A 249 17.34 15.81 1.05
N LEU A 250 17.04 14.97 2.05
CA LEU A 250 16.54 15.41 3.35
C LEU A 250 17.61 15.90 4.32
N LEU A 251 18.77 15.24 4.37
CA LEU A 251 19.81 15.53 5.35
C LEU A 251 20.31 16.98 5.29
N PRO A 252 20.55 17.60 4.12
CA PRO A 252 20.90 19.01 4.05
C PRO A 252 19.83 19.91 4.67
N LEU A 253 18.54 19.65 4.42
CA LEU A 253 17.43 20.40 5.00
C LEU A 253 17.39 20.28 6.52
N ILE A 254 17.59 19.06 7.04
CA ILE A 254 17.67 18.79 8.48
C ILE A 254 18.87 19.51 9.10
N ILE A 255 20.05 19.45 8.45
CA ILE A 255 21.27 20.11 8.94
C ILE A 255 21.07 21.63 8.98
N VAL A 256 20.51 22.24 7.93
CA VAL A 256 20.23 23.68 7.90
C VAL A 256 19.22 24.05 9.01
N ALA A 257 18.12 23.32 9.16
CA ALA A 257 17.14 23.56 10.22
C ALA A 257 17.76 23.39 11.62
N LEU A 258 18.67 22.43 11.81
CA LEU A 258 19.42 22.26 13.06
C LEU A 258 20.37 23.42 13.34
N LEU A 259 21.11 23.88 12.33
CA LEU A 259 22.05 24.99 12.47
C LEU A 259 21.31 26.30 12.79
N VAL A 260 20.21 26.57 12.09
CA VAL A 260 19.35 27.75 12.30
C VAL A 260 18.72 27.71 13.69
N ASP A 261 18.20 26.56 14.15
CA ASP A 261 17.63 26.44 15.50
C ASP A 261 18.70 26.70 16.58
N LYS A 262 19.89 26.08 16.45
CA LYS A 262 21.00 26.34 17.39
C LYS A 262 21.42 27.81 17.40
N PHE A 263 21.49 28.45 16.23
CA PHE A 263 21.82 29.86 16.12
C PHE A 263 20.75 30.76 16.75
N ALA A 264 19.47 30.51 16.45
CA ALA A 264 18.33 31.26 16.99
C ALA A 264 18.21 31.12 18.51
N GLN A 265 18.46 29.93 19.06
CA GLN A 265 18.48 29.70 20.51
C GLN A 265 19.61 30.49 21.18
N ARG A 266 20.83 30.50 20.59
CA ARG A 266 21.96 31.29 21.12
C ARG A 266 21.69 32.78 21.11
N ARG A 267 21.01 33.29 20.07
CA ARG A 267 20.67 34.72 19.90
C ARG A 267 19.34 35.13 20.54
N ARG A 268 18.60 34.20 21.17
CA ARG A 268 17.25 34.39 21.74
C ARG A 268 16.19 34.89 20.74
N TYR A 269 16.28 34.48 19.48
CA TYR A 269 15.25 34.75 18.47
C TYR A 269 14.11 33.73 18.59
N GLY A 270 13.13 34.03 19.46
CA GLY A 270 12.03 33.12 19.80
C GLY A 270 11.21 32.63 18.62
N LEU A 271 10.84 33.52 17.68
CA LEU A 271 10.07 33.18 16.48
C LEU A 271 10.85 32.26 15.52
N VAL A 272 12.11 32.60 15.24
CA VAL A 272 12.97 31.82 14.34
C VAL A 272 13.27 30.44 14.94
N SER A 273 13.49 30.36 16.26
CA SER A 273 13.68 29.07 16.93
C SER A 273 12.41 28.20 16.87
N LEU A 274 11.22 28.80 17.01
CA LEU A 274 9.96 28.08 16.86
C LEU A 274 9.79 27.51 15.44
N ILE A 275 9.98 28.35 14.41
CA ILE A 275 9.83 27.93 13.01
C ILE A 275 10.86 26.85 12.65
N SER A 276 12.12 27.07 13.02
CA SER A 276 13.20 26.12 12.75
C SER A 276 12.99 24.77 13.45
N TRP A 277 12.38 24.79 14.64
CA TRP A 277 11.98 23.59 15.36
C TRP A 277 10.85 22.83 14.63
N HIS A 278 9.80 23.50 14.16
CA HIS A 278 8.73 22.85 13.38
C HIS A 278 9.26 22.28 12.06
N LEU A 279 10.08 23.03 11.32
CA LEU A 279 10.73 22.54 10.10
C LEU A 279 11.54 21.27 10.36
N LEU A 280 12.31 21.25 11.45
CA LEU A 280 13.05 20.08 11.87
C LEU A 280 12.11 18.88 12.09
N VAL A 281 11.02 19.06 12.85
CA VAL A 281 10.04 17.99 13.09
C VAL A 281 9.44 17.48 11.78
N ILE A 282 9.04 18.38 10.88
CA ILE A 282 8.46 18.06 9.58
C ILE A 282 9.43 17.23 8.75
N PHE A 283 10.72 17.57 8.71
CA PHE A 283 11.70 16.82 7.93
C PHE A 283 12.05 15.46 8.56
N PHE A 284 11.96 15.31 9.88
CA PHE A 284 12.17 14.03 10.55
C PHE A 284 11.03 13.02 10.33
N ILE A 285 9.79 13.48 10.12
CA ILE A 285 8.63 12.59 9.91
C ILE A 285 8.84 11.68 8.66
N PRO A 286 9.10 12.21 7.45
CA PRO A 286 9.38 11.39 6.27
C PRO A 286 10.60 10.49 6.44
N LEU A 287 11.67 10.98 7.09
CA LEU A 287 12.88 10.19 7.32
C LEU A 287 12.59 8.94 8.13
N ILE A 288 11.84 9.08 9.24
CA ILE A 288 11.46 7.94 10.09
C ILE A 288 10.58 6.96 9.30
N LEU A 289 9.62 7.45 8.52
CA LEU A 289 8.77 6.60 7.68
C LEU A 289 9.59 5.82 6.65
N LYS A 290 10.57 6.46 5.99
CA LYS A 290 11.46 5.80 5.01
C LYS A 290 12.41 4.80 5.63
N ILE A 291 12.90 5.05 6.84
CA ILE A 291 13.66 4.05 7.60
C ILE A 291 12.79 2.82 7.89
N PHE A 292 11.53 3.01 8.29
CA PHE A 292 10.62 1.89 8.52
C PHE A 292 10.25 1.11 7.26
N GLU A 293 10.08 1.82 6.14
CA GLU A 293 9.88 1.21 4.82
C GLU A 293 11.11 0.38 4.40
N PHE A 294 12.32 0.93 4.57
CA PHE A 294 13.58 0.26 4.27
C PHE A 294 13.83 -0.98 5.14
N LEU A 295 13.52 -0.90 6.44
CA LEU A 295 13.58 -2.04 7.36
C LEU A 295 12.53 -3.12 7.06
N GLN A 296 11.71 -2.92 6.02
CA GLN A 296 10.69 -3.86 5.58
C GLN A 296 9.78 -4.28 6.74
N ILE A 297 9.46 -3.36 7.66
CA ILE A 297 8.54 -3.66 8.77
C ILE A 297 7.17 -4.09 8.23
N GLY A 298 6.78 -3.58 7.06
CA GLY A 298 5.62 -4.07 6.32
C GLY A 298 5.69 -5.56 5.96
N ILE A 299 6.88 -6.12 5.71
CA ILE A 299 7.08 -7.57 5.50
C ILE A 299 6.88 -8.34 6.80
N ILE A 300 7.24 -7.79 7.96
CA ILE A 300 6.94 -8.42 9.26
C ILE A 300 5.42 -8.51 9.46
N PHE A 301 4.69 -7.44 9.18
CA PHE A 301 3.22 -7.46 9.23
C PHE A 301 2.62 -8.42 8.20
N LYS A 302 3.16 -8.46 6.98
CA LYS A 302 2.73 -9.39 5.92
C LYS A 302 3.03 -10.84 6.30
N PHE A 303 4.18 -11.12 6.89
CA PHE A 303 4.57 -12.46 7.37
C PHE A 303 3.66 -12.93 8.50
N ILE A 304 3.34 -12.05 9.46
CA ILE A 304 2.35 -12.35 10.50
C ILE A 304 0.98 -12.62 9.87
N PHE A 305 0.57 -11.83 8.88
CA PHE A 305 -0.68 -12.03 8.15
C PHE A 305 -0.69 -13.34 7.35
N ASP A 306 0.40 -13.69 6.68
CA ASP A 306 0.56 -14.90 5.88
C ASP A 306 0.55 -16.14 6.80
N ILE A 307 1.18 -16.06 7.98
CA ILE A 307 1.09 -17.10 9.02
C ILE A 307 -0.36 -17.25 9.53
N VAL A 308 -1.00 -16.14 9.90
CA VAL A 308 -2.37 -16.15 10.43
C VAL A 308 -3.35 -16.67 9.38
N SER A 309 -3.21 -16.27 8.11
CA SER A 309 -4.05 -16.74 7.01
C SER A 309 -3.81 -18.20 6.64
N ASN A 310 -2.57 -18.70 6.72
CA ASN A 310 -2.27 -20.13 6.58
C ASN A 310 -2.84 -20.97 7.72
N ILE A 311 -2.72 -20.51 8.97
CA ILE A 311 -3.27 -21.21 10.15
C ILE A 311 -4.81 -21.23 10.08
N LEU A 312 -5.42 -20.15 9.58
CA LEU A 312 -6.87 -20.01 9.44
C LEU A 312 -7.41 -20.50 8.07
N GLY A 313 -6.59 -21.22 7.30
CA GLY A 313 -7.02 -21.92 6.08
C GLY A 313 -7.57 -21.01 4.97
N GLY A 314 -7.13 -19.76 4.89
CA GLY A 314 -7.60 -18.82 3.86
C GLY A 314 -8.98 -18.21 4.10
N LEU A 315 -9.58 -18.40 5.30
CA LEU A 315 -10.81 -17.72 5.70
C LEU A 315 -10.54 -16.23 5.98
N LEU A 316 -10.43 -15.44 4.92
CA LEU A 316 -10.19 -13.98 4.96
C LEU A 316 -11.18 -13.24 5.87
N PHE A 317 -12.41 -13.76 6.01
CA PHE A 317 -13.41 -13.18 6.90
C PHE A 317 -12.98 -13.23 8.38
N LEU A 318 -12.32 -14.31 8.83
CA LEU A 318 -11.94 -14.48 10.23
C LEU A 318 -10.83 -13.49 10.61
N VAL A 319 -9.94 -13.17 9.67
CA VAL A 319 -8.90 -12.16 9.83
C VAL A 319 -9.50 -10.77 10.00
N ASN A 320 -10.57 -10.45 9.26
CA ASN A 320 -11.30 -9.18 9.43
C ASN A 320 -11.97 -9.07 10.81
N TYR A 321 -12.52 -10.16 11.37
CA TYR A 321 -13.06 -10.16 12.74
C TYR A 321 -11.95 -9.92 13.79
N ILE A 322 -10.75 -10.47 13.60
CA ILE A 322 -9.59 -10.22 14.46
C ILE A 322 -9.19 -8.73 14.40
N TYR A 323 -9.20 -8.10 13.23
CA TYR A 323 -8.92 -6.66 13.11
C TYR A 323 -9.96 -5.78 13.79
N ILE A 324 -11.26 -6.09 13.62
CA ILE A 324 -12.35 -5.40 14.29
C ILE A 324 -12.20 -5.47 15.82
N LEU A 325 -11.61 -6.55 16.35
CA LEU A 325 -11.32 -6.70 17.78
C LEU A 325 -10.02 -5.99 18.19
N LEU A 326 -8.93 -6.14 17.43
CA LEU A 326 -7.59 -5.63 17.78
C LEU A 326 -7.49 -4.10 17.71
N ILE A 327 -8.09 -3.47 16.70
CA ILE A 327 -7.98 -2.02 16.49
C ILE A 327 -8.55 -1.24 17.69
N PRO A 328 -9.77 -1.52 18.19
CA PRO A 328 -10.29 -0.90 19.41
C PRO A 328 -9.46 -1.22 20.65
N LEU A 329 -8.92 -2.44 20.76
CA LEU A 329 -8.16 -2.88 21.94
C LEU A 329 -6.80 -2.16 22.03
N ILE A 330 -6.10 -2.02 20.91
CA ILE A 330 -4.89 -1.21 20.79
C ILE A 330 -5.22 0.26 21.04
N GLY A 331 -6.29 0.79 20.44
CA GLY A 331 -6.76 2.15 20.67
C GLY A 331 -7.02 2.43 22.15
N PHE A 332 -7.73 1.54 22.84
CA PHE A 332 -7.98 1.61 24.27
C PHE A 332 -6.69 1.52 25.09
N GLY A 333 -5.75 0.66 24.70
CA GLY A 333 -4.42 0.57 25.31
C GLY A 333 -3.64 1.88 25.21
N ILE A 334 -3.62 2.50 24.03
CA ILE A 334 -2.98 3.80 23.79
C ILE A 334 -3.65 4.90 24.62
N ILE A 335 -4.99 4.93 24.67
CA ILE A 335 -5.75 5.89 25.49
C ILE A 335 -5.41 5.72 26.97
N LYS A 336 -5.40 4.48 27.50
CA LYS A 336 -5.08 4.18 28.89
C LYS A 336 -3.64 4.57 29.25
N LEU A 337 -2.70 4.30 28.34
CA LEU A 337 -1.30 4.74 28.50
C LEU A 337 -1.18 6.26 28.47
N ALA A 338 -1.85 6.94 27.53
CA ALA A 338 -1.87 8.39 27.44
C ALA A 338 -2.48 9.02 28.70
N GLN A 339 -3.58 8.46 29.22
CA GLN A 339 -4.18 8.90 30.47
C GLN A 339 -3.22 8.76 31.66
N LYS A 340 -2.55 7.62 31.78
CA LYS A 340 -1.58 7.35 32.86
C LYS A 340 -0.35 8.28 32.80
N PHE A 341 0.15 8.58 31.61
CA PHE A 341 1.42 9.31 31.44
C PHE A 341 1.27 10.82 31.26
N VAL A 342 0.19 11.28 30.63
CA VAL A 342 -0.02 12.71 30.27
C VAL A 342 -1.10 13.37 31.14
N LEU A 343 -2.11 12.62 31.61
CA LEU A 343 -3.31 13.17 32.26
C LEU A 343 -3.48 12.77 33.74
N ASN A 344 -2.42 12.36 34.45
CA ASN A 344 -2.55 12.03 35.87
C ASN A 344 -3.13 13.22 36.68
N PRO A 345 -4.35 13.12 37.23
CA PRO A 345 -5.06 14.25 37.84
C PRO A 345 -4.32 14.81 39.06
N LYS A 346 -3.65 13.94 39.84
CA LYS A 346 -2.85 14.34 41.01
C LYS A 346 -1.64 15.20 40.59
N SER A 347 -0.96 14.83 39.49
CA SER A 347 0.15 15.59 38.94
C SER A 347 -0.30 16.91 38.29
N GLN A 348 -1.47 16.91 37.64
CA GLN A 348 -2.06 18.11 37.09
C GLN A 348 -2.49 19.10 38.18
N ALA A 349 -3.11 18.63 39.26
CA ALA A 349 -3.51 19.45 40.40
C ALA A 349 -2.30 20.14 41.06
N SER A 350 -1.23 19.38 41.34
CA SER A 350 0.02 19.94 41.89
C SER A 350 0.63 21.03 40.98
N ASN A 351 0.69 20.79 39.66
CA ASN A 351 1.22 21.77 38.71
C ASN A 351 0.34 23.03 38.58
N ARG A 352 -0.99 22.87 38.69
CA ARG A 352 -1.95 23.99 38.67
C ARG A 352 -1.81 24.86 39.93
N ILE A 353 -1.69 24.24 41.11
CA ILE A 353 -1.51 24.95 42.38
C ILE A 353 -0.19 25.73 42.40
N GLN A 354 0.92 25.11 41.94
CA GLN A 354 2.22 25.79 41.82
C GLN A 354 2.20 27.03 40.90
N LYS A 355 1.27 27.06 39.94
CA LYS A 355 1.12 28.16 38.97
C LYS A 355 -0.03 29.12 39.31
N SER A 356 -0.59 29.01 40.52
CA SER A 356 -1.73 29.82 40.98
C SER A 356 -2.93 29.72 40.04
N ARG A 357 -3.29 28.50 39.65
CA ARG A 357 -4.44 28.20 38.77
C ARG A 357 -5.46 27.35 39.50
N CYS A 358 -6.72 27.54 39.16
CA CYS A 358 -7.82 26.75 39.68
C CYS A 358 -7.62 25.26 39.41
N VAL A 359 -7.80 24.42 40.43
CA VAL A 359 -7.64 22.96 40.32
C VAL A 359 -8.62 22.36 39.31
N ASN A 360 -9.83 22.92 39.18
CA ASN A 360 -10.86 22.45 38.25
C ASN A 360 -10.70 23.07 36.84
N CYS A 361 -10.90 24.39 36.69
CA CYS A 361 -10.96 25.05 35.38
C CYS A 361 -9.62 25.56 34.83
N ALA A 362 -8.52 25.41 35.58
CA ALA A 362 -7.16 25.82 35.20
C ALA A 362 -6.94 27.31 34.86
N LYS A 363 -7.92 28.18 35.10
CA LYS A 363 -7.76 29.65 35.00
C LYS A 363 -6.91 30.18 36.16
N LYS A 364 -6.14 31.25 35.92
CA LYS A 364 -5.29 31.88 36.94
C LYS A 364 -6.16 32.51 38.02
N ILE A 365 -5.77 32.34 39.28
CA ILE A 365 -6.46 32.83 40.47
C ILE A 365 -5.43 33.50 41.39
N ARG A 366 -5.89 34.26 42.38
CA ARG A 366 -4.98 34.82 43.39
C ARG A 366 -4.56 33.70 44.35
N HIS A 367 -3.41 33.89 45.00
CA HIS A 367 -2.98 32.96 46.04
C HIS A 367 -4.00 32.94 47.17
N ASN A 368 -4.34 31.74 47.62
CA ASN A 368 -5.28 31.44 48.71
C ASN A 368 -6.78 31.65 48.44
N ASP A 369 -7.20 31.92 47.19
CA ASP A 369 -8.63 31.98 46.85
C ASP A 369 -9.33 30.63 47.15
N ALA A 370 -10.27 30.63 48.10
CA ALA A 370 -11.02 29.42 48.48
C ALA A 370 -12.00 28.97 47.39
N TYR A 371 -12.61 29.92 46.70
CA TYR A 371 -13.49 29.69 45.56
C TYR A 371 -12.86 30.27 44.29
N CYS A 372 -12.99 29.58 43.17
CA CYS A 372 -12.54 30.11 41.90
C CYS A 372 -13.50 31.22 41.39
N PRO A 373 -13.03 32.44 41.12
CA PRO A 373 -13.88 33.54 40.62
C PRO A 373 -14.40 33.31 39.20
N HIS A 374 -13.89 32.29 38.49
CA HIS A 374 -14.29 31.99 37.12
C HIS A 374 -15.24 30.80 36.97
N CYS A 375 -15.32 29.91 37.96
CA CYS A 375 -16.18 28.72 37.88
C CYS A 375 -16.86 28.34 39.21
N GLY A 376 -16.68 29.12 40.28
CA GLY A 376 -17.32 28.88 41.58
C GLY A 376 -16.82 27.65 42.34
N TYR A 377 -15.78 26.95 41.85
CA TYR A 377 -15.32 25.71 42.47
C TYR A 377 -14.57 25.97 43.78
N TYR A 378 -14.97 25.29 44.85
CA TYR A 378 -14.28 25.30 46.14
C TYR A 378 -13.06 24.38 46.15
N GLN A 379 -11.89 24.94 46.47
CA GLN A 379 -10.59 24.31 46.21
C GLN A 379 -9.98 23.54 47.38
N TYR A 380 -10.55 23.65 48.57
CA TYR A 380 -10.01 23.04 49.80
C TYR A 380 -10.84 21.85 50.28
N VAL A 381 -10.19 20.96 51.02
CA VAL A 381 -10.78 19.85 51.77
C VAL A 381 -10.08 19.79 53.12
N GLU A 382 -10.81 19.37 54.14
CA GLU A 382 -10.26 19.19 55.48
C GLU A 382 -9.40 17.91 55.53
N CYS A 383 -8.21 18.01 56.11
CA CYS A 383 -7.35 16.84 56.32
C CYS A 383 -7.86 15.99 57.49
N PRO A 384 -8.08 14.67 57.31
CA PRO A 384 -8.61 13.81 58.38
C PRO A 384 -7.65 13.59 59.56
N ASN A 385 -6.36 13.90 59.41
CA ASN A 385 -5.35 13.70 60.46
C ASN A 385 -5.07 14.97 61.27
N CYS A 386 -4.97 16.13 60.63
CA CYS A 386 -4.62 17.39 61.30
C CYS A 386 -5.73 18.44 61.28
N HIS A 387 -6.91 18.10 60.73
CA HIS A 387 -8.08 18.98 60.59
C HIS A 387 -7.81 20.33 59.89
N SER A 388 -6.65 20.46 59.23
CA SER A 388 -6.27 21.67 58.52
C SER A 388 -6.75 21.62 57.07
N MET A 389 -7.09 22.78 56.51
CA MET A 389 -7.52 22.89 55.11
C MET A 389 -6.35 22.65 54.15
N THR A 390 -6.52 21.71 53.22
CA THR A 390 -5.55 21.38 52.17
C THR A 390 -6.22 21.36 50.80
N TYR A 391 -5.48 21.52 49.70
CA TYR A 391 -6.12 21.54 48.37
C TYR A 391 -6.66 20.16 47.96
N LYS A 392 -7.82 20.15 47.30
CA LYS A 392 -8.42 18.96 46.69
C LYS A 392 -7.49 18.33 45.64
N HIS A 393 -7.53 17.00 45.52
CA HIS A 393 -6.75 16.19 44.58
C HIS A 393 -5.20 16.22 44.76
N LEU A 394 -4.68 16.82 45.83
CA LEU A 394 -3.30 16.61 46.25
C LEU A 394 -3.12 15.19 46.82
N SER A 395 -1.92 14.63 46.66
CA SER A 395 -1.62 13.29 47.21
C SER A 395 -1.36 13.32 48.71
N TYR A 396 -0.87 14.45 49.23
CA TYR A 396 -0.49 14.63 50.62
C TYR A 396 -1.03 15.96 51.15
N CYS A 397 -1.32 16.03 52.45
CA CYS A 397 -1.68 17.27 53.12
C CYS A 397 -0.51 18.27 53.07
N LYS A 398 -0.80 19.54 52.73
CA LYS A 398 0.23 20.59 52.72
C LYS A 398 0.78 20.95 54.10
N GLU A 399 0.01 20.70 55.16
CA GLU A 399 0.37 21.07 56.54
C GLU A 399 1.08 19.93 57.29
N CYS A 400 0.55 18.70 57.22
CA CYS A 400 1.05 17.57 58.01
C CYS A 400 1.63 16.41 57.19
N GLY A 401 1.60 16.49 55.85
CA GLY A 401 2.12 15.44 54.98
C GLY A 401 1.31 14.14 54.91
N TYR A 402 0.16 14.05 55.61
CA TYR A 402 -0.68 12.85 55.62
C TYR A 402 -1.23 12.51 54.22
N SER A 403 -1.25 11.22 53.86
CA SER A 403 -1.75 10.73 52.57
C SER A 403 -3.25 10.93 52.44
N GLN A 404 -3.70 11.55 51.34
CA GLN A 404 -5.11 11.85 51.10
C GLN A 404 -5.81 10.80 50.19
N GLU A 405 -5.35 9.55 50.19
CA GLU A 405 -5.83 8.50 49.27
C GLU A 405 -7.27 8.03 49.52
N SER A 406 -7.88 8.34 50.67
CA SER A 406 -9.19 7.80 51.08
C SER A 406 -10.41 8.71 50.84
N ASN A 407 -10.25 9.99 50.46
CA ASN A 407 -11.37 10.96 50.45
C ASN A 407 -11.76 11.51 49.06
N ASN A 408 -11.35 10.86 47.96
CA ASN A 408 -11.61 11.36 46.59
C ASN A 408 -12.42 10.41 45.70
N SER A 409 -13.16 9.47 46.29
CA SER A 409 -14.17 8.68 45.56
C SER A 409 -15.55 9.26 45.80
N ASP A 410 -15.83 10.37 45.09
CA ASP A 410 -17.14 10.77 44.58
C ASP A 410 -16.93 11.49 43.24
#